data_AF-A0A1B9M8E9-F1
#
_entry.id   AF-A0A1B9M8E9-F1
#
_cell.length_a   1.000
_cell.length_b   1.000
_cell.length_c   1.000
_cell.angle_alpha   90.00
_cell.angle_beta   90.00
_cell.angle_gamma   90.00
#
_symmetry.space_group_name_H-M   'P 1'
#
loop_
_entity.id
_entity.type
_entity.pdbx_description
1 polymer ?
#
loop_
_entity_poly.entity_id
_entity_poly.type
_entity_poly.pdbx_seq_one_letter_code
_entity_poly.pdbx_strand_id
1 'polypeptide(L)'
;MIILIYIAYYFFSILPIMISYRFRQYTIFDYKYNKKLKWQRRIMLVVNYIALGIQIIIVSERKIILRSNPDYGPLALSAFIFLIVYTIFPISWLESPKEYLIKKKKKWK
;
A
#
# COMPACT_ATOMS: atom_id res chain seq x y z
N MET A 1 25.81 -5.75 6.14
CA MET A 1 24.79 -4.79 6.63
C MET A 1 23.89 -4.25 5.52
N ILE A 2 24.43 -3.73 4.42
CA ILE A 2 23.64 -3.12 3.32
C ILE A 2 22.60 -4.09 2.73
N ILE A 3 22.97 -5.34 2.46
CA ILE A 3 22.06 -6.37 1.95
C ILE A 3 20.86 -6.61 2.89
N LEU A 4 21.09 -6.60 4.20
CA LEU A 4 20.02 -6.76 5.19
C LEU A 4 19.03 -5.58 5.16
N ILE A 5 19.55 -4.36 4.98
CA ILE A 5 18.74 -3.14 4.82
C ILE A 5 17.86 -3.25 3.58
N TYR A 6 18.41 -3.73 2.46
CA TYR A 6 17.65 -3.97 1.24
C TYR A 6 16.54 -5.01 1.44
N ILE A 7 16.86 -6.16 2.05
CA ILE A 7 15.87 -7.21 2.33
C ILE A 7 14.75 -6.68 3.21
N ALA A 8 15.09 -6.01 4.31
CA ALA A 8 14.11 -5.43 5.22
C ALA A 8 13.24 -4.39 4.50
N TYR A 9 13.87 -3.47 3.77
CA TYR A 9 13.18 -2.43 3.03
C TYR A 9 12.20 -3.01 2.01
N TYR A 10 12.60 -3.97 1.19
CA TYR A 10 11.71 -4.57 0.19
C TYR A 10 10.60 -5.40 0.83
N PHE A 11 10.89 -6.12 1.91
CA PHE A 11 9.87 -6.87 2.65
C PHE A 11 8.77 -5.91 3.17
N PHE A 12 9.16 -4.82 3.83
CA PHE A 12 8.21 -3.80 4.30
C PHE A 12 7.53 -3.05 3.14
N SER A 13 8.18 -2.93 1.99
CA SER A 13 7.63 -2.28 0.79
C SER A 13 6.63 -3.15 0.00
N ILE A 14 6.53 -4.45 0.30
CA ILE A 14 5.60 -5.37 -0.38
C ILE A 14 4.39 -5.71 0.51
N LEU A 15 4.56 -5.70 1.83
CA LEU A 15 3.50 -6.01 2.80
C LEU A 15 2.20 -5.20 2.58
N PRO A 16 2.23 -3.86 2.46
CA PRO A 16 1.06 -3.04 2.11
C PRO A 16 0.29 -3.52 0.88
N ILE A 17 1.00 -3.95 -0.17
CA ILE A 17 0.40 -4.42 -1.41
C ILE A 17 -0.31 -5.76 -1.18
N MET A 18 0.34 -6.70 -0.50
CA MET A 18 -0.25 -8.00 -0.16
C MET A 18 -1.49 -7.84 0.71
N ILE A 19 -1.43 -6.97 1.72
CA ILE A 19 -2.55 -6.68 2.62
C ILE A 19 -3.71 -6.10 1.81
N SER A 20 -3.48 -5.05 1.01
CA SER A 20 -4.53 -4.47 0.19
C SER A 20 -5.11 -5.46 -0.82
N TYR A 21 -4.30 -6.33 -1.39
CA TYR A 21 -4.77 -7.39 -2.28
C TYR A 21 -5.72 -8.37 -1.57
N ARG A 22 -5.41 -8.76 -0.33
CA ARG A 22 -6.30 -9.59 0.50
C ARG A 22 -7.64 -8.89 0.75
N PHE A 23 -7.63 -7.60 1.10
CA PHE A 23 -8.86 -6.86 1.39
C PHE A 23 -9.70 -6.53 0.15
N ARG A 24 -9.10 -6.56 -1.05
CA ARG A 24 -9.78 -6.37 -2.34
C ARG A 24 -10.84 -7.43 -2.65
N GLN A 25 -10.77 -8.59 -2.00
CA GLN A 25 -11.74 -9.67 -2.17
C GLN A 25 -13.09 -9.35 -1.51
N TYR A 26 -13.09 -8.48 -0.49
CA TYR A 26 -14.29 -8.14 0.26
C TYR A 26 -15.05 -6.97 -0.37
N THR A 27 -16.37 -7.05 -0.28
CA THR A 27 -17.32 -6.09 -0.84
C THR A 27 -17.86 -5.15 0.23
N ILE A 28 -18.55 -4.09 -0.19
CA ILE A 28 -19.21 -3.17 0.75
C ILE A 28 -20.18 -3.89 1.69
N PHE A 29 -20.87 -4.94 1.22
CA PHE A 29 -21.78 -5.73 2.06
C PHE A 29 -21.05 -6.47 3.17
N ASP A 30 -19.89 -7.06 2.87
CA ASP A 30 -19.08 -7.77 3.88
C ASP A 30 -18.65 -6.82 5.01
N TYR A 31 -18.26 -5.59 4.64
CA TYR A 31 -17.90 -4.55 5.63
C TYR A 31 -19.10 -3.96 6.37
N LYS A 32 -20.32 -4.05 5.82
CA LYS A 32 -21.54 -3.56 6.47
C LYS A 32 -21.95 -4.46 7.63
N TYR A 33 -21.86 -5.78 7.44
CA TYR A 33 -22.34 -6.76 8.43
C TYR A 33 -21.24 -7.28 9.35
N ASN A 34 -19.96 -7.14 9.00
CA ASN A 34 -18.84 -7.56 9.83
C ASN A 34 -18.05 -6.37 10.42
N LYS A 35 -18.38 -5.99 11.66
CA LYS A 35 -17.73 -4.87 12.38
C LYS A 35 -16.24 -5.09 12.62
N LYS A 36 -15.81 -6.34 12.85
CA LYS A 36 -14.38 -6.69 13.03
C LYS A 36 -13.61 -6.47 11.74
N LEU A 37 -14.13 -6.94 10.60
CA LEU A 37 -13.52 -6.78 9.29
C LEU A 37 -13.41 -5.30 8.89
N LYS A 38 -14.44 -4.50 9.17
CA LYS A 38 -14.42 -3.04 8.95
C LYS A 38 -13.32 -2.34 9.77
N TRP A 39 -13.15 -2.75 11.03
CA TRP A 39 -12.09 -2.23 11.88
C TRP A 39 -10.70 -2.65 11.39
N GLN A 40 -10.52 -3.91 11.03
CA GLN A 40 -9.28 -4.41 10.45
C GLN A 40 -8.91 -3.62 9.18
N ARG A 41 -9.86 -3.34 8.29
CA ARG A 41 -9.62 -2.51 7.10
C ARG A 41 -9.10 -1.11 7.45
N ARG A 42 -9.70 -0.45 8.44
CA ARG A 42 -9.27 0.89 8.89
C ARG A 42 -7.85 0.89 9.43
N ILE A 43 -7.50 -0.10 10.26
CA ILE A 43 -6.14 -0.23 10.80
C ILE A 43 -5.14 -0.44 9.66
N MET A 44 -5.46 -1.30 8.70
CA MET A 44 -4.56 -1.57 7.56
C MET A 44 -4.40 -0.35 6.64
N LEU A 45 -5.46 0.46 6.50
CA LEU A 45 -5.41 1.72 5.76
C LEU A 45 -4.47 2.73 6.43
N VAL A 46 -4.50 2.83 7.77
CA VAL A 46 -3.52 3.63 8.54
C VAL A 46 -2.10 3.12 8.34
N VAL A 47 -1.88 1.80 8.39
CA VAL A 47 -0.56 1.18 8.14
C VAL A 47 -0.04 1.53 6.75
N ASN A 48 -0.89 1.49 5.72
CA ASN A 48 -0.50 1.87 4.36
C ASN A 48 -0.13 3.36 4.23
N TYR A 49 -0.82 4.26 4.94
CA TYR A 49 -0.42 5.66 4.98
C TYR A 49 0.91 5.89 5.69
N ILE A 50 1.17 5.17 6.79
CA ILE A 50 2.48 5.22 7.45
C ILE A 50 3.58 4.75 6.50
N ALA A 51 3.35 3.64 5.79
CA ALA A 51 4.29 3.12 4.81
C ALA A 51 4.52 4.11 3.65
N LEU A 52 3.47 4.78 3.16
CA LEU A 52 3.59 5.86 2.19
C LEU A 52 4.41 7.04 2.73
N GLY A 53 4.18 7.45 3.97
CA GLY A 53 4.95 8.51 4.63
C GLY A 53 6.44 8.18 4.70
N ILE A 54 6.79 6.93 5.03
CA ILE A 54 8.17 6.46 5.02
C ILE A 54 8.78 6.55 3.60
N GLN A 55 8.04 6.14 2.57
CA GLN A 55 8.52 6.26 1.18
C GLN A 55 8.75 7.72 0.77
N ILE A 56 7.85 8.64 1.18
CA ILE A 56 8.01 10.07 0.94
C ILE A 56 9.30 10.59 1.60
N ILE A 57 9.53 10.25 2.88
CA ILE A 57 10.75 10.66 3.59
C ILE A 57 12.01 10.15 2.87
N ILE A 58 12.04 8.88 2.47
CA ILE A 58 13.18 8.29 1.76
C ILE A 58 13.44 9.00 0.42
N VAL A 59 12.37 9.34 -0.32
CA VAL A 59 12.48 10.08 -1.58
C VAL A 59 12.96 11.52 -1.36
N SER A 60 12.45 12.21 -0.34
CA SER A 60 12.86 13.57 0.03
C SER A 60 14.32 13.64 0.46
N GLU A 61 14.78 12.65 1.22
CA GLU A 61 16.15 12.55 1.74
C GLU A 61 17.11 11.85 0.76
N ARG A 62 16.66 11.52 -0.45
CA ARG A 62 17.44 10.78 -1.46
C ARG A 62 18.84 11.36 -1.70
N LYS A 63 18.96 12.68 -1.77
CA LYS A 63 20.26 13.35 -2.00
C LYS A 63 21.25 13.11 -0.86
N ILE A 64 20.77 13.14 0.39
CA ILE A 64 21.59 12.92 1.58
C ILE A 64 21.98 11.44 1.68
N ILE A 65 21.03 10.53 1.45
CA ILE A 65 21.27 9.08 1.43
C ILE A 65 22.33 8.72 0.39
N LEU A 66 22.19 9.21 -0.85
CA LEU A 66 23.14 8.95 -1.94
C LEU A 66 24.53 9.53 -1.69
N ARG A 67 24.60 10.69 -1.02
CA ARG A 67 25.87 11.30 -0.64
C ARG A 67 26.57 10.52 0.48
N SER A 68 25.80 9.92 1.39
CA SER A 68 26.33 9.10 2.48
C SER A 68 26.87 7.75 2.01
N ASN A 69 26.17 7.10 1.07
CA ASN A 69 26.64 5.90 0.41
C ASN A 69 25.96 5.74 -0.96
N PRO A 70 26.73 5.72 -2.07
CA PRO A 70 26.18 5.59 -3.42
C PRO A 70 25.48 4.23 -3.67
N ASP A 71 25.80 3.19 -2.90
CA ASP A 71 25.20 1.85 -3.02
C ASP A 71 23.70 1.84 -2.70
N TYR A 72 23.15 2.90 -2.10
CA TYR A 72 21.71 3.07 -1.85
C TYR A 72 20.93 3.65 -3.04
N GLY A 73 21.59 3.90 -4.18
CA GLY A 73 20.95 4.41 -5.39
C GLY A 73 19.73 3.60 -5.85
N PRO A 74 19.84 2.28 -5.98
CA PRO A 74 18.72 1.41 -6.31
C PRO A 74 17.56 1.50 -5.29
N LEU A 75 17.88 1.60 -4.00
CA LEU A 75 16.88 1.73 -2.93
C LEU A 75 16.07 3.02 -3.12
N ALA A 76 16.74 4.16 -3.27
CA ALA A 76 16.06 5.45 -3.41
C ALA A 76 15.23 5.55 -4.70
N LEU A 77 15.69 4.93 -5.79
CA LEU A 77 14.90 4.84 -7.02
C LEU A 77 13.66 3.96 -6.83
N SER A 78 13.82 2.81 -6.17
CA SER A 78 12.70 1.92 -5.87
C SER A 78 11.67 2.55 -4.93
N ALA A 79 12.09 3.42 -3.99
CA ALA A 79 11.19 4.17 -3.11
C ALA A 79 10.23 5.06 -3.89
N PHE A 80 10.71 5.71 -4.95
CA PHE A 80 9.87 6.49 -5.84
C PHE A 80 8.82 5.62 -6.56
N ILE A 81 9.22 4.43 -7.03
CA ILE A 81 8.29 3.49 -7.66
C ILE A 81 7.23 3.02 -6.66
N PHE A 82 7.63 2.62 -5.46
CA PHE A 82 6.71 2.17 -4.41
C PHE A 82 5.76 3.28 -3.97
N LEU A 83 6.21 4.53 -3.92
CA LEU A 83 5.36 5.69 -3.63
C LEU A 83 4.20 5.79 -4.64
N ILE A 84 4.49 5.69 -5.94
CA ILE A 84 3.48 5.71 -7.00
C ILE A 84 2.53 4.51 -6.86
N VAL A 85 3.08 3.30 -6.69
CA VAL A 85 2.30 2.07 -6.56
C VAL A 85 1.35 2.15 -5.36
N TYR A 86 1.84 2.60 -4.20
CA TYR A 86 1.07 2.73 -2.97
C TYR A 86 -0.09 3.71 -3.06
N THR A 87 0.16 4.84 -3.73
CA THR A 87 -0.85 5.88 -3.93
C THR A 87 -1.96 5.39 -4.87
N ILE A 88 -1.61 4.66 -5.93
CA ILE A 88 -2.57 4.26 -6.97
C ILE A 88 -3.37 3.01 -6.60
N PHE A 89 -2.76 1.96 -6.03
CA PHE A 89 -3.44 0.68 -5.82
C PHE A 89 -3.79 0.39 -4.35
N PRO A 90 -2.84 0.20 -3.42
CA PRO A 90 -3.12 -0.26 -2.06
C PRO A 90 -4.07 0.64 -1.27
N ILE A 91 -3.87 1.95 -1.32
CA ILE A 91 -4.69 2.93 -0.59
C ILE A 91 -6.07 3.03 -1.24
N SER A 92 -6.10 3.27 -2.55
CA SER A 92 -7.34 3.35 -3.33
C SER A 92 -8.24 2.12 -3.14
N TRP A 93 -7.68 0.91 -3.16
CA TRP A 93 -8.45 -0.33 -2.98
C TRP A 93 -9.00 -0.53 -1.57
N LEU A 94 -8.34 0.01 -0.54
CA LEU A 94 -8.83 -0.06 0.85
C LEU A 94 -9.88 1.03 1.13
N GLU A 95 -9.76 2.19 0.50
CA GLU A 95 -10.73 3.28 0.58
C GLU A 95 -12.02 2.95 -0.16
N SER A 96 -11.88 2.41 -1.37
CA SER A 96 -12.97 2.08 -2.28
C SER A 96 -13.12 0.57 -2.46
N PRO A 97 -13.68 -0.16 -1.45
CA PRO A 97 -14.00 -1.56 -1.60
C PRO A 97 -14.95 -1.76 -2.78
N LYS A 98 -14.84 -2.91 -3.47
CA LYS A 98 -15.65 -3.19 -4.66
C LYS A 98 -17.14 -3.00 -4.36
N GLU A 99 -17.70 -1.95 -4.96
CA GLU A 99 -19.13 -1.73 -5.03
C GLU A 99 -19.66 -2.80 -6.01
N TYR A 100 -20.30 -3.83 -5.47
CA TYR A 100 -20.62 -5.05 -6.22
C TYR A 100 -21.32 -4.72 -7.55
N LEU A 101 -20.97 -5.48 -8.59
CA LEU A 101 -21.54 -5.58 -9.95
C LEU A 101 -23.09 -5.72 -10.04
N ILE A 102 -23.86 -5.44 -8.99
CA ILE A 102 -25.33 -5.53 -8.94
C ILE A 102 -25.98 -4.47 -9.82
N LYS A 103 -25.37 -3.28 -10.02
CA LYS A 103 -25.92 -2.30 -10.96
C LYS A 103 -25.95 -2.80 -12.41
N LYS A 104 -25.09 -3.75 -12.80
CA LYS A 104 -25.12 -4.32 -14.17
C LYS A 104 -26.19 -5.41 -14.34
N LYS A 105 -26.55 -6.15 -13.29
CA LYS A 105 -27.61 -7.18 -13.36
C LYS A 105 -29.03 -6.63 -13.12
N LYS A 106 -29.18 -5.49 -12.43
CA LYS A 106 -30.49 -4.87 -12.17
C LYS A 106 -30.98 -3.91 -13.26
N LYS A 107 -30.15 -3.59 -14.27
CA LYS A 107 -30.54 -2.83 -15.47
C LYS A 107 -31.05 -3.74 -16.62
N TRP A 108 -31.00 -5.06 -16.45
CA TRP A 108 -31.42 -6.07 -17.44
C TRP A 108 -32.50 -7.00 -16.87
N LYS A 109 -33.44 -6.44 -16.10
CA LYS A 109 -34.70 -7.10 -15.76
C LYS A 109 -35.83 -6.13 -15.99
#